data_AF-A0A0N4VHK8-F1
#
_entry.id   AF-A0A0N4VHK8-F1
#
_cell.length_a   1.000
_cell.length_b   1.000
_cell.length_c   1.000
_cell.angle_alpha   90.00
_cell.angle_beta   90.00
_cell.angle_gamma   90.00
#
_symmetry.space_group_name_H-M   'P 1'
#
loop_
_entity.id
_entity.type
_entity.pdbx_description
1 polymer ?
#
loop_
_entity_poly.entity_id
_entity_poly.type
_entity_poly.pdbx_seq_one_letter_code
_entity_poly.pdbx_strand_id
1 'polypeptide(L)'
;MILRSLILPILLAGLTSGHISLTFPPARYPPLDFLDNLRTQQPCGVPRPLVRKFSNLFLSARYTDLYVGETYNISWRMQFVHKGGFRITLLDENGNKVEQILPVSKDKNFTDDSEIITLSAPYKPQQSCQHCILRVEKQALDFGKSYEFFTCADINVLPGKPTDEDLCLGNGVFKDGKCACKPMFSGEWCQFKDDCSKDEDCQNGGKCMEQKNSIIHNACFCSFGFYGINCAQTMTKKPTNDECFNFQMPLKKETFTNYGLFNSKCYKKHILNTDNVVYSRVVGTELELIIDYKGTSWVALGWRPLGINKSCRLFPDLENIKWKRDVENKTSFNKTESVKESDNDKIEPFDLKPVQKAEEPKNNGFLLNALEAELHPMDCSDIITASIVDGYLRINDMYSRDRSTPLSDTWFEGEESLTAAYGIEVEGRTVVMFRREISEIEPSDHPLGPGKIFVIYSKGIEKGADMNAGRNVTVNEGMQVENKDVLNYHGSMSLTQYHVFIVYSCLISCNETMQPVQSVSSLQVFP
;
A
#
# COMPACT_ATOMS: atom_id res chain seq x y z
N MET A 1 -25.93 -33.76 -46.84
CA MET A 1 -25.09 -34.16 -45.70
C MET A 1 -23.97 -33.15 -45.56
N ILE A 2 -24.22 -31.99 -44.94
CA ILE A 2 -23.18 -30.99 -44.63
C ILE A 2 -23.50 -30.46 -43.23
N LEU A 3 -22.53 -30.66 -42.36
CA LEU A 3 -22.56 -30.51 -40.90
C LEU A 3 -22.80 -29.04 -40.53
N ARG A 4 -23.88 -28.76 -39.78
CA ARG A 4 -24.01 -27.50 -39.04
C ARG A 4 -23.08 -27.59 -37.82
N SER A 5 -21.89 -27.01 -37.91
CA SER A 5 -21.05 -26.78 -36.73
C SER A 5 -21.74 -25.76 -35.83
N LEU A 6 -22.36 -26.24 -34.74
CA LEU A 6 -22.72 -25.40 -33.60
C LEU A 6 -21.43 -24.87 -32.98
N ILE A 7 -21.17 -23.58 -33.12
CA ILE A 7 -20.20 -22.88 -32.29
C ILE A 7 -20.92 -22.60 -30.96
N LEU A 8 -20.66 -23.44 -29.97
CA LEU A 8 -21.05 -23.22 -28.59
C LEU A 8 -20.26 -22.00 -28.07
N PRO A 9 -20.89 -20.92 -27.58
CA PRO A 9 -20.14 -19.87 -26.90
C PRO A 9 -19.64 -20.48 -25.59
N ILE A 10 -18.35 -20.78 -25.53
CA ILE A 10 -17.67 -21.07 -24.27
C ILE A 10 -17.77 -19.78 -23.44
N LEU A 11 -18.64 -19.81 -22.43
CA LEU A 11 -18.68 -18.83 -21.34
C LEU A 11 -17.34 -18.95 -20.58
N LEU A 12 -16.32 -18.27 -21.09
CA LEU A 12 -15.06 -18.04 -20.38
C LEU A 12 -15.35 -16.98 -19.31
N ALA A 13 -15.52 -17.46 -18.08
CA ALA A 13 -15.60 -16.66 -16.87
C ALA A 13 -14.33 -15.80 -16.73
N GLY A 14 -14.47 -14.50 -16.95
CA GLY A 14 -13.43 -13.51 -16.68
C GLY A 14 -13.47 -13.10 -15.21
N LEU A 15 -12.46 -13.52 -14.46
CA LEU A 15 -12.24 -13.21 -13.04
C LEU A 15 -11.78 -11.75 -12.84
N THR A 16 -12.33 -11.06 -11.84
CA THR A 16 -11.78 -9.82 -11.24
C THR A 16 -11.72 -9.96 -9.72
N SER A 17 -10.67 -9.44 -9.06
CA SER A 17 -10.27 -9.67 -7.64
C SER A 17 -10.65 -8.59 -6.63
N GLY A 18 -10.92 -8.98 -5.38
CA GLY A 18 -11.51 -8.15 -4.32
C GLY A 18 -10.56 -7.62 -3.29
N HIS A 19 -10.86 -6.41 -2.85
CA HIS A 19 -10.14 -5.68 -1.84
C HIS A 19 -11.17 -5.10 -0.88
N ILE A 20 -11.08 -5.39 0.41
CA ILE A 20 -11.90 -4.79 1.45
C ILE A 20 -11.06 -4.49 2.69
N SER A 21 -11.12 -3.25 3.18
CA SER A 21 -10.50 -2.85 4.44
C SER A 21 -11.44 -1.94 5.20
N LEU A 22 -11.59 -2.18 6.50
CA LEU A 22 -12.32 -1.27 7.38
C LEU A 22 -11.64 0.10 7.41
N THR A 23 -12.44 1.15 7.40
CA THR A 23 -12.03 2.54 7.61
C THR A 23 -12.55 3.04 8.96
N PHE A 24 -13.74 2.59 9.39
CA PHE A 24 -14.19 2.76 10.77
C PHE A 24 -14.99 1.55 11.29
N PRO A 25 -14.71 1.04 12.50
CA PRO A 25 -13.48 1.27 13.28
C PRO A 25 -12.22 0.95 12.46
N PRO A 26 -11.05 1.53 12.76
CA PRO A 26 -9.85 1.31 11.98
C PRO A 26 -9.52 -0.17 11.83
N ALA A 27 -9.18 -0.61 10.62
CA ALA A 27 -8.77 -2.00 10.39
C ALA A 27 -7.57 -2.37 11.26
N ARG A 28 -7.51 -3.65 11.66
CA ARG A 28 -6.40 -4.23 12.40
C ARG A 28 -5.12 -3.96 11.62
N TYR A 29 -4.12 -3.45 12.32
CA TYR A 29 -2.85 -3.09 11.74
C TYR A 29 -2.02 -4.33 11.34
N PRO A 30 -1.38 -4.34 10.15
CA PRO A 30 -1.53 -3.34 9.08
C PRO A 30 -2.86 -3.52 8.31
N PRO A 31 -3.46 -2.44 7.79
CA PRO A 31 -4.79 -2.41 7.16
C PRO A 31 -4.78 -3.01 5.73
N LEU A 32 -4.45 -4.29 5.65
CA LEU A 32 -4.43 -5.06 4.41
C LEU A 32 -5.86 -5.24 3.89
N ASP A 33 -6.04 -5.04 2.59
CA ASP A 33 -7.34 -5.16 1.95
C ASP A 33 -7.53 -6.49 1.18
N PHE A 34 -6.52 -7.36 1.14
CA PHE A 34 -6.57 -8.62 0.39
C PHE A 34 -6.44 -9.87 1.27
N LEU A 35 -7.28 -9.95 2.29
CA LEU A 35 -7.35 -11.11 3.17
C LEU A 35 -8.54 -11.97 2.78
N ASP A 36 -8.29 -13.24 2.46
CA ASP A 36 -9.31 -14.17 1.97
C ASP A 36 -9.30 -15.51 2.71
N ASN A 37 -10.40 -16.23 2.55
CA ASN A 37 -10.66 -17.48 3.25
C ASN A 37 -9.92 -18.71 2.69
N LEU A 38 -9.19 -18.58 1.58
CA LEU A 38 -8.41 -19.69 0.99
C LEU A 38 -6.93 -19.64 1.36
N ARG A 39 -6.42 -18.45 1.72
CA ARG A 39 -4.99 -18.25 1.98
C ARG A 39 -4.70 -17.77 3.39
N THR A 40 -5.60 -17.02 4.01
CA THR A 40 -5.32 -16.37 5.28
C THR A 40 -5.99 -17.08 6.45
N GLN A 41 -5.33 -17.04 7.61
CA GLN A 41 -5.82 -17.65 8.84
C GLN A 41 -7.08 -16.95 9.32
N GLN A 42 -8.07 -17.72 9.75
CA GLN A 42 -9.26 -17.18 10.39
C GLN A 42 -8.93 -16.70 11.82
N PRO A 43 -9.68 -15.73 12.37
CA PRO A 43 -10.81 -15.02 11.74
C PRO A 43 -10.39 -13.80 10.90
N CYS A 44 -9.14 -13.34 10.99
CA CYS A 44 -8.76 -12.00 10.53
C CYS A 44 -7.55 -11.91 9.61
N GLY A 45 -6.81 -12.98 9.37
CA GLY A 45 -5.63 -13.00 8.48
C GLY A 45 -4.43 -12.17 8.95
N VAL A 46 -4.62 -11.29 9.93
CA VAL A 46 -3.60 -10.49 10.60
C VAL A 46 -3.58 -10.84 12.09
N PRO A 47 -2.41 -11.22 12.65
CA PRO A 47 -2.26 -11.43 14.08
C PRO A 47 -2.69 -10.19 14.87
N ARG A 48 -3.33 -10.40 16.03
CA ARG A 48 -3.66 -9.27 16.91
C ARG A 48 -2.34 -8.68 17.47
N PRO A 49 -2.11 -7.36 17.36
CA PRO A 49 -0.92 -6.74 17.95
C PRO A 49 -0.88 -6.98 19.46
N LEU A 50 0.27 -7.35 20.03
CA LEU A 50 0.39 -7.54 21.47
C LEU A 50 0.36 -6.18 22.19
N VAL A 51 -0.53 -6.04 23.18
CA VAL A 51 -0.60 -4.83 24.02
C VAL A 51 0.57 -4.87 25.02
N ARG A 52 1.71 -4.25 24.69
CA ARG A 52 2.73 -3.89 25.69
C ARG A 52 2.55 -2.44 26.15
N LYS A 53 2.38 -2.28 27.46
CA LYS A 53 2.17 -1.00 28.14
C LYS A 53 3.49 -0.21 28.19
N PHE A 54 3.86 0.50 27.13
CA PHE A 54 5.02 1.42 27.16
C PHE A 54 4.75 2.76 26.43
N SER A 55 4.90 3.82 27.23
CA SER A 55 5.16 5.24 26.93
C SER A 55 4.70 5.84 25.58
N ASN A 56 3.73 6.77 25.69
CA ASN A 56 3.55 8.04 24.97
C ASN A 56 3.85 8.13 23.45
N LEU A 57 3.52 7.11 22.65
CA LEU A 57 3.35 7.27 21.20
C LEU A 57 2.46 6.15 20.62
N PHE A 58 1.73 6.41 19.55
CA PHE A 58 0.64 5.54 19.11
C PHE A 58 1.12 4.31 18.32
N LEU A 59 1.09 3.12 18.93
CA LEU A 59 0.75 1.83 18.29
C LEU A 59 0.52 0.75 19.37
N SER A 60 -0.36 1.04 20.34
CA SER A 60 -1.01 -0.02 21.13
C SER A 60 -2.07 -0.67 20.24
N ALA A 61 -2.45 -1.93 20.43
CA ALA A 61 -3.71 -2.43 19.86
C ALA A 61 -4.81 -1.46 20.33
N ARG A 62 -5.23 -0.56 19.44
CA ARG A 62 -6.18 0.48 19.76
C ARG A 62 -7.54 -0.14 19.56
N TYR A 63 -8.06 -0.71 20.65
CA TYR A 63 -9.47 -0.99 20.71
C TYR A 63 -10.20 0.32 20.49
N THR A 64 -11.08 0.35 19.49
CA THR A 64 -12.03 1.45 19.37
C THR A 64 -13.14 1.20 20.37
N ASP A 65 -13.35 2.15 21.28
CA ASP A 65 -14.38 2.03 22.29
C ASP A 65 -15.72 2.50 21.70
N LEU A 66 -16.65 1.56 21.59
CA LEU A 66 -18.06 1.79 21.27
C LEU A 66 -18.89 1.67 22.55
N TYR A 67 -20.09 2.24 22.57
CA TYR A 67 -20.95 2.26 23.75
C TYR A 67 -22.30 1.62 23.46
N VAL A 68 -22.81 0.86 24.43
CA VAL A 68 -24.11 0.19 24.32
C VAL A 68 -25.22 1.23 24.13
N GLY A 69 -26.05 1.02 23.11
CA GLY A 69 -27.19 1.90 22.81
C GLY A 69 -26.85 3.16 22.02
N GLU A 70 -25.58 3.40 21.68
CA GLU A 70 -25.17 4.43 20.71
C GLU A 70 -25.14 3.87 19.29
N THR A 71 -25.37 4.73 18.29
CA THR A 71 -25.37 4.33 16.89
C THR A 71 -24.07 4.78 16.23
N TYR A 72 -23.35 3.83 15.63
CA TYR A 72 -22.10 4.06 14.91
C TYR A 72 -22.28 3.70 13.44
N ASN A 73 -21.61 4.42 12.53
CA ASN A 73 -21.59 4.05 11.12
C ASN A 73 -20.31 3.28 10.79
N ILE A 74 -20.39 1.96 10.78
CA ILE A 74 -19.27 1.08 10.41
C ILE A 74 -18.98 1.31 8.93
N SER A 75 -17.75 1.63 8.55
CA SER A 75 -17.39 1.93 7.17
C SER A 75 -16.15 1.19 6.71
N TRP A 76 -16.09 0.92 5.41
CA TRP A 76 -15.00 0.23 4.75
C TRP A 76 -14.74 0.82 3.37
N ARG A 77 -13.53 0.61 2.86
CA ARG A 77 -13.15 0.93 1.48
C ARG A 77 -13.03 -0.33 0.65
N MET A 78 -13.25 -0.19 -0.66
CA MET A 78 -13.06 -1.26 -1.63
C MET A 78 -12.36 -0.73 -2.86
N GLN A 79 -11.28 -1.38 -3.31
CA GLN A 79 -10.60 -1.00 -4.56
C GLN A 79 -11.33 -1.52 -5.80
N PHE A 80 -12.11 -2.59 -5.64
CA PHE A 80 -12.91 -3.15 -6.72
C PHE A 80 -14.11 -3.91 -6.17
N VAL A 81 -15.16 -3.95 -6.97
CA VAL A 81 -16.47 -4.46 -6.57
C VAL A 81 -16.69 -5.87 -7.14
N HIS A 82 -17.12 -6.82 -6.30
CA HIS A 82 -17.42 -8.21 -6.69
C HIS A 82 -18.90 -8.53 -6.53
N LYS A 83 -19.40 -9.58 -7.20
CA LYS A 83 -20.73 -10.14 -6.91
C LYS A 83 -20.80 -10.77 -5.51
N GLY A 84 -21.99 -10.85 -4.95
CA GLY A 84 -22.25 -11.32 -3.60
C GLY A 84 -22.49 -10.19 -2.59
N GLY A 85 -23.02 -10.53 -1.43
CA GLY A 85 -23.32 -9.58 -0.37
C GLY A 85 -22.22 -9.41 0.69
N PHE A 86 -22.60 -8.71 1.76
CA PHE A 86 -21.78 -8.47 2.94
C PHE A 86 -22.32 -9.23 4.16
N ARG A 87 -21.42 -9.59 5.07
CA ARG A 87 -21.75 -10.03 6.42
C ARG A 87 -20.90 -9.21 7.40
N ILE A 88 -21.53 -8.67 8.43
CA ILE A 88 -20.84 -7.98 9.52
C ILE A 88 -21.16 -8.73 10.80
N THR A 89 -20.13 -9.16 11.49
CA THR A 89 -20.24 -9.99 12.70
C THR A 89 -19.37 -9.41 13.81
N LEU A 90 -19.92 -9.34 15.01
CA LEU A 90 -19.15 -9.14 16.23
C LEU A 90 -18.70 -10.51 16.74
N LEU A 91 -17.39 -10.67 16.94
CA LEU A 91 -16.78 -11.86 17.51
C LEU A 91 -16.16 -11.54 18.87
N ASP A 92 -16.09 -12.52 19.75
CA ASP A 92 -15.33 -12.43 20.99
C ASP A 92 -13.81 -12.49 20.72
N GLU A 93 -13.01 -12.42 21.79
CA GLU A 93 -11.55 -12.48 21.71
C GLU A 93 -11.01 -13.79 21.10
N ASN A 94 -11.79 -14.88 21.16
CA ASN A 94 -11.45 -16.20 20.65
C ASN A 94 -11.96 -16.40 19.20
N GLY A 95 -12.66 -15.42 18.64
CA GLY A 95 -13.24 -15.49 17.30
C GLY A 95 -14.62 -16.17 17.24
N ASN A 96 -15.27 -16.44 18.38
CA ASN A 96 -16.64 -16.97 18.40
C ASN A 96 -17.65 -15.85 18.15
N LYS A 97 -18.72 -16.16 17.43
CA LYS A 97 -19.78 -15.19 17.12
C LYS A 97 -20.53 -14.73 18.37
N VAL A 98 -20.51 -13.42 18.62
CA VAL A 98 -21.26 -12.73 19.67
C VAL A 98 -22.57 -12.17 19.11
N GLU A 99 -22.50 -11.49 17.97
CA GLU A 99 -23.65 -10.82 17.34
C GLU A 99 -23.53 -10.85 15.81
N GLN A 100 -24.64 -11.03 15.10
CA GLN A 100 -24.72 -10.72 13.67
C GLN A 100 -25.28 -9.31 13.50
N ILE A 101 -24.47 -8.42 12.95
CA ILE A 101 -24.83 -7.02 12.72
C ILE A 101 -25.52 -6.90 11.36
N LEU A 102 -24.91 -7.49 10.31
CA LEU A 102 -25.49 -7.61 8.98
C LEU A 102 -25.31 -9.03 8.41
N PRO A 103 -26.28 -9.54 7.63
CA PRO A 103 -27.61 -8.95 7.39
C PRO A 103 -28.44 -8.96 8.68
N VAL A 104 -29.37 -8.00 8.81
CA VAL A 104 -30.24 -7.87 9.99
C VAL A 104 -31.16 -9.10 10.15
N SER A 105 -31.58 -9.70 9.03
CA SER A 105 -32.32 -10.95 9.05
C SER A 105 -31.40 -12.12 9.42
N LYS A 106 -31.81 -12.90 10.44
CA LYS A 106 -31.09 -14.11 10.87
C LYS A 106 -31.22 -15.28 9.90
N ASP A 107 -32.18 -15.22 8.98
CA ASP A 107 -32.42 -16.28 7.99
C ASP A 107 -31.46 -16.18 6.79
N LYS A 108 -30.77 -15.04 6.64
CA LYS A 108 -29.78 -14.80 5.59
C LYS A 108 -28.37 -14.81 6.17
N ASN A 109 -27.44 -15.39 5.41
CA ASN A 109 -26.01 -15.41 5.76
C ASN A 109 -25.26 -14.17 5.25
N PHE A 110 -25.72 -13.56 4.16
CA PHE A 110 -25.15 -12.36 3.54
C PHE A 110 -26.28 -11.45 3.09
N THR A 111 -26.00 -10.15 2.94
CA THR A 111 -26.93 -9.20 2.30
C THR A 111 -27.16 -9.55 0.82
N ASP A 112 -28.14 -8.91 0.19
CA ASP A 112 -28.44 -9.14 -1.23
C ASP A 112 -27.46 -8.39 -2.15
N ASP A 113 -27.28 -8.88 -3.37
CA ASP A 113 -26.38 -8.30 -4.39
C ASP A 113 -26.71 -6.85 -4.76
N SER A 114 -27.91 -6.34 -4.46
CA SER A 114 -28.25 -4.94 -4.69
C SER A 114 -27.50 -3.94 -3.79
N GLU A 115 -26.90 -4.42 -2.69
CA GLU A 115 -26.13 -3.59 -1.75
C GLU A 115 -24.62 -3.59 -2.03
N ILE A 116 -24.21 -4.11 -3.20
CA ILE A 116 -22.81 -4.30 -3.60
C ILE A 116 -21.95 -3.00 -3.54
N ILE A 117 -22.56 -1.81 -3.66
CA ILE A 117 -21.87 -0.50 -3.61
C ILE A 117 -21.88 0.16 -2.22
N THR A 118 -22.51 -0.46 -1.22
CA THR A 118 -22.57 0.09 0.14
C THR A 118 -21.17 0.06 0.76
N LEU A 119 -20.72 1.20 1.26
CA LEU A 119 -19.41 1.37 1.94
C LEU A 119 -19.55 1.63 3.44
N SER A 120 -20.78 1.61 3.96
CA SER A 120 -21.03 1.76 5.39
C SER A 120 -22.35 1.17 5.85
N ALA A 121 -22.44 0.80 7.11
CA ALA A 121 -23.64 0.26 7.75
C ALA A 121 -23.80 0.78 9.20
N PRO A 122 -25.03 1.16 9.61
CA PRO A 122 -25.28 1.53 10.99
C PRO A 122 -25.19 0.30 11.91
N TYR A 123 -24.53 0.47 13.05
CA TYR A 123 -24.45 -0.52 14.13
C TYR A 123 -24.81 0.12 15.46
N LYS A 124 -25.73 -0.52 16.19
CA LYS A 124 -26.15 -0.12 17.53
C LYS A 124 -25.92 -1.27 18.50
N PRO A 125 -24.78 -1.33 19.20
CA PRO A 125 -24.47 -2.44 20.10
C PRO A 125 -25.52 -2.61 21.19
N GLN A 126 -25.98 -3.84 21.40
CA GLN A 126 -27.01 -4.17 22.41
C GLN A 126 -26.41 -4.67 23.73
N GLN A 127 -25.18 -5.17 23.71
CA GLN A 127 -24.53 -5.78 24.86
C GLN A 127 -23.04 -5.43 24.90
N SER A 128 -22.49 -5.35 26.11
CA SER A 128 -21.06 -5.08 26.30
C SER A 128 -20.19 -6.24 25.85
N CYS A 129 -18.99 -5.92 25.36
CA CYS A 129 -18.05 -6.86 24.75
C CYS A 129 -16.64 -6.29 24.92
N GLN A 130 -15.72 -6.99 25.58
CA GLN A 130 -14.34 -6.53 25.72
C GLN A 130 -13.40 -7.35 24.84
N HIS A 131 -12.38 -6.70 24.29
CA HIS A 131 -11.40 -7.31 23.40
C HIS A 131 -12.02 -8.01 22.18
N CYS A 132 -13.11 -7.45 21.68
CA CYS A 132 -13.91 -8.05 20.63
C CYS A 132 -13.39 -7.69 19.24
N ILE A 133 -13.81 -8.47 18.25
CA ILE A 133 -13.42 -8.31 16.86
C ILE A 133 -14.67 -7.96 16.07
N LEU A 134 -14.69 -6.77 15.48
CA LEU A 134 -15.67 -6.45 14.46
C LEU A 134 -15.12 -6.93 13.11
N ARG A 135 -15.83 -7.86 12.47
CA ARG A 135 -15.41 -8.45 11.19
C ARG A 135 -16.40 -8.11 10.10
N VAL A 136 -15.89 -7.63 8.96
CA VAL A 136 -16.65 -7.48 7.72
C VAL A 136 -16.17 -8.52 6.72
N GLU A 137 -17.12 -9.25 6.14
CA GLU A 137 -16.89 -10.26 5.11
C GLU A 137 -17.62 -9.85 3.84
N LYS A 138 -16.92 -9.91 2.71
CA LYS A 138 -17.45 -9.62 1.39
C LYS A 138 -17.31 -10.85 0.51
N GLN A 139 -18.43 -11.35 0.01
CA GLN A 139 -18.42 -12.41 -0.98
C GLN A 139 -17.79 -11.92 -2.30
N ALA A 140 -17.10 -12.83 -2.97
CA ALA A 140 -16.66 -12.68 -4.34
C ALA A 140 -17.15 -13.88 -5.16
N LEU A 141 -18.46 -13.92 -5.44
CA LEU A 141 -19.10 -15.09 -6.06
C LEU A 141 -18.60 -15.37 -7.49
N ASP A 142 -17.98 -14.39 -8.13
CA ASP A 142 -17.29 -14.56 -9.40
C ASP A 142 -16.04 -15.45 -9.30
N PHE A 143 -15.45 -15.59 -8.10
CA PHE A 143 -14.24 -16.39 -7.84
C PHE A 143 -14.53 -17.81 -7.37
N GLY A 144 -15.76 -18.04 -6.92
CA GLY A 144 -16.18 -19.32 -6.39
C GLY A 144 -17.39 -19.12 -5.49
N LYS A 145 -18.19 -20.17 -5.34
CA LYS A 145 -19.45 -20.13 -4.58
C LYS A 145 -19.25 -19.80 -3.09
N SER A 146 -18.03 -19.94 -2.58
CA SER A 146 -17.66 -19.71 -1.19
C SER A 146 -16.44 -18.81 -1.03
N TYR A 147 -16.02 -18.08 -2.08
CA TYR A 147 -14.87 -17.19 -1.97
C TYR A 147 -15.27 -15.92 -1.23
N GLU A 148 -14.51 -15.56 -0.20
CA GLU A 148 -14.80 -14.42 0.67
C GLU A 148 -13.51 -13.65 0.95
N PHE A 149 -13.60 -12.32 0.88
CA PHE A 149 -12.62 -11.41 1.46
C PHE A 149 -13.10 -10.94 2.83
N PHE A 150 -12.19 -10.56 3.71
CA PHE A 150 -12.56 -10.04 5.02
C PHE A 150 -11.57 -9.03 5.58
N THR A 151 -12.05 -8.24 6.51
CA THR A 151 -11.28 -7.27 7.29
C THR A 151 -11.79 -7.29 8.73
N CYS A 152 -10.90 -7.04 9.68
CA CYS A 152 -11.22 -7.00 11.10
C CYS A 152 -10.82 -5.66 11.71
N ALA A 153 -11.54 -5.22 12.73
CA ALA A 153 -11.13 -4.18 13.66
C ALA A 153 -11.23 -4.70 15.09
N ASP A 154 -10.32 -4.26 15.95
CA ASP A 154 -10.35 -4.57 17.38
C ASP A 154 -11.14 -3.48 18.10
N ILE A 155 -12.18 -3.87 18.85
CA ILE A 155 -13.09 -2.93 19.53
C ILE A 155 -13.41 -3.37 20.97
N ASN A 156 -13.78 -2.40 21.79
CA ASN A 156 -14.56 -2.66 23.00
C ASN A 156 -15.97 -2.12 22.81
N VAL A 157 -16.94 -2.74 23.47
CA VAL A 157 -18.30 -2.25 23.65
C VAL A 157 -18.52 -2.07 25.14
N LEU A 158 -18.49 -0.83 25.59
CA LEU A 158 -18.54 -0.43 26.99
C LEU A 158 -19.98 -0.10 27.42
N PRO A 159 -20.35 -0.40 28.68
CA PRO A 159 -21.61 0.09 29.24
C PRO A 159 -21.52 1.58 29.56
N GLY A 160 -22.67 2.26 29.65
CA GLY A 160 -22.75 3.67 30.00
C GLY A 160 -22.85 4.58 28.77
N LYS A 161 -22.53 5.86 28.95
CA LYS A 161 -22.53 6.87 27.88
C LYS A 161 -21.09 7.33 27.60
N PRO A 162 -20.74 7.59 26.33
CA PRO A 162 -19.46 8.20 25.99
C PRO A 162 -19.36 9.59 26.62
N THR A 163 -18.16 9.97 27.04
CA THR A 163 -17.85 11.38 27.32
C THR A 163 -17.71 12.16 26.02
N ASP A 164 -17.73 13.50 26.11
CA ASP A 164 -17.50 14.37 24.94
C ASP A 164 -16.13 14.11 24.27
N GLU A 165 -15.12 13.67 25.04
CA GLU A 165 -13.81 13.28 24.51
C GLU A 165 -13.86 11.92 23.79
N ASP A 166 -14.65 10.97 24.30
CA ASP A 166 -14.83 9.65 23.70
C ASP A 166 -15.56 9.72 22.35
N LEU A 167 -16.55 10.62 22.23
CA LEU A 167 -17.32 10.80 20.99
C LEU A 167 -16.44 11.13 19.78
N CYS A 168 -15.38 11.91 19.99
CA CYS A 168 -14.43 12.27 18.93
C CYS A 168 -13.16 11.43 18.95
N LEU A 169 -13.22 10.23 19.55
CA LEU A 169 -12.14 9.24 19.61
C LEU A 169 -10.83 9.79 20.18
N GLY A 170 -10.93 10.78 21.08
CA GLY A 170 -9.78 11.52 21.61
C GLY A 170 -9.03 12.38 20.57
N ASN A 171 -9.51 12.46 19.34
CA ASN A 171 -8.90 13.17 18.20
C ASN A 171 -9.63 14.48 17.85
N GLY A 172 -10.56 14.93 18.69
CA GLY A 172 -11.31 16.15 18.49
C GLY A 172 -11.97 16.65 19.77
N VAL A 173 -12.72 17.74 19.62
CA VAL A 173 -13.56 18.31 20.68
C VAL A 173 -15.00 18.23 20.20
N PHE A 174 -15.87 17.59 20.99
CA PHE A 174 -17.30 17.54 20.69
C PHE A 174 -17.97 18.86 21.06
N LYS A 175 -18.63 19.51 20.09
CA LYS A 175 -19.35 20.76 20.29
C LYS A 175 -20.55 20.85 19.36
N ASP A 176 -21.70 21.28 19.88
CA ASP A 176 -22.94 21.49 19.12
C ASP A 176 -23.38 20.27 18.29
N GLY A 177 -23.17 19.06 18.83
CA GLY A 177 -23.55 17.81 18.17
C GLY A 177 -22.59 17.33 17.07
N LYS A 178 -21.39 17.92 16.95
CA LYS A 178 -20.38 17.57 15.95
C LYS A 178 -18.97 17.54 16.55
N CYS A 179 -18.09 16.74 15.97
CA CYS A 179 -16.68 16.78 16.31
C CYS A 179 -15.93 17.87 15.54
N ALA A 180 -15.19 18.69 16.26
CA ALA A 180 -14.15 19.55 15.71
C ALA A 180 -12.79 18.83 15.85
N CYS A 181 -12.27 18.33 14.74
CA CYS A 181 -11.06 17.50 14.74
C CYS A 181 -9.78 18.29 15.02
N LYS A 182 -8.85 17.64 15.71
CA LYS A 182 -7.47 18.11 15.86
C LYS A 182 -6.80 18.13 14.47
N PRO A 183 -5.73 18.93 14.28
CA PRO A 183 -4.94 18.90 13.04
C PRO A 183 -4.52 17.47 12.68
N MET A 184 -4.50 17.17 11.37
CA MET A 184 -4.22 15.84 10.81
C MET A 184 -5.27 14.77 11.13
N PHE A 185 -6.47 15.17 11.59
CA PHE A 185 -7.60 14.26 11.73
C PHE A 185 -8.83 14.78 10.99
N SER A 186 -9.61 13.86 10.42
CA SER A 186 -10.84 14.17 9.70
C SER A 186 -11.92 13.10 9.89
N GLY A 187 -13.10 13.37 9.33
CA GLY A 187 -14.30 12.53 9.46
C GLY A 187 -15.27 13.05 10.50
N GLU A 188 -16.48 12.50 10.50
CA GLU A 188 -17.57 12.87 11.40
C GLU A 188 -17.20 12.74 12.89
N TRP A 189 -16.34 11.78 13.21
CA TRP A 189 -15.90 11.42 14.56
C TRP A 189 -14.40 11.59 14.76
N CYS A 190 -13.71 12.28 13.84
CA CYS A 190 -12.24 12.42 13.82
C CYS A 190 -11.50 11.08 13.78
N GLN A 191 -12.07 10.13 13.04
CA GLN A 191 -11.59 8.76 12.96
C GLN A 191 -10.46 8.55 11.95
N PHE A 192 -10.33 9.43 10.96
CA PHE A 192 -9.31 9.31 9.92
C PHE A 192 -8.10 10.14 10.31
N LYS A 193 -6.91 9.53 10.23
CA LYS A 193 -5.63 10.23 10.38
C LYS A 193 -5.11 10.56 8.97
N ASP A 194 -4.92 11.84 8.73
CA ASP A 194 -4.49 12.40 7.45
C ASP A 194 -3.06 12.92 7.51
N ASP A 195 -2.45 13.18 6.36
CA ASP A 195 -1.11 13.76 6.28
C ASP A 195 -1.15 15.29 6.47
N CYS A 196 -2.28 15.91 6.12
CA CYS A 196 -2.50 17.36 6.21
C CYS A 196 -3.97 17.69 6.48
N SER A 197 -4.21 18.89 7.02
CA SER A 197 -5.56 19.48 7.13
C SER A 197 -5.74 20.71 6.25
N LYS A 198 -4.64 21.37 5.89
CA LYS A 198 -4.60 22.58 5.07
C LYS A 198 -3.25 22.71 4.38
N ASP A 199 -3.17 23.58 3.37
CA ASP A 199 -1.96 23.79 2.56
C ASP A 199 -0.73 24.14 3.41
N GLU A 200 -0.87 24.87 4.51
CA GLU A 200 0.28 25.26 5.34
C GLU A 200 0.93 24.07 6.08
N ASP A 201 0.24 22.94 6.20
CA ASP A 201 0.82 21.71 6.72
C ASP A 201 1.75 21.06 5.68
N CYS A 202 1.60 21.41 4.40
CA CYS A 202 2.43 20.99 3.28
C CYS A 202 3.54 22.02 3.02
N GLN A 203 4.77 21.66 3.35
CA GLN A 203 5.92 22.56 3.26
C GLN A 203 6.25 22.95 1.81
N ASN A 204 7.13 23.95 1.66
CA ASN A 204 7.72 24.34 0.38
C ASN A 204 6.69 24.62 -0.73
N GLY A 205 5.56 25.22 -0.35
CA GLY A 205 4.47 25.54 -1.27
C GLY A 205 3.68 24.32 -1.74
N GLY A 206 3.67 23.22 -0.97
CA GLY A 206 2.80 22.08 -1.24
C GLY A 206 1.31 22.41 -1.06
N LYS A 207 0.46 21.50 -1.51
CA LYS A 207 -1.01 21.61 -1.46
C LYS A 207 -1.62 20.42 -0.76
N CYS A 208 -2.56 20.66 0.14
CA CYS A 208 -3.32 19.61 0.81
C CYS A 208 -4.55 19.27 -0.02
N MET A 209 -4.62 18.03 -0.50
CA MET A 209 -5.68 17.59 -1.42
C MET A 209 -6.40 16.35 -0.92
N GLU A 210 -7.72 16.30 -1.12
CA GLU A 210 -8.55 15.16 -0.77
C GLU A 210 -8.19 13.94 -1.65
N GLN A 211 -8.13 12.76 -1.03
CA GLN A 211 -7.81 11.47 -1.64
C GLN A 211 -8.99 10.51 -1.44
N LYS A 212 -9.79 10.33 -2.49
CA LYS A 212 -10.96 9.44 -2.42
C LYS A 212 -10.53 7.97 -2.43
N ASN A 213 -11.27 7.11 -1.73
CA ASN A 213 -11.02 5.66 -1.62
C ASN A 213 -9.61 5.27 -1.09
N SER A 214 -8.97 6.17 -0.35
CA SER A 214 -7.64 6.00 0.25
C SER A 214 -7.76 5.80 1.77
N ILE A 215 -6.74 5.22 2.40
CA ILE A 215 -6.63 5.16 3.87
C ILE A 215 -6.38 6.57 4.43
N ILE A 216 -5.55 7.33 3.73
CA ILE A 216 -5.27 8.74 3.99
C ILE A 216 -6.24 9.54 3.15
N HIS A 217 -7.14 10.31 3.78
CA HIS A 217 -8.19 11.06 3.10
C HIS A 217 -7.73 12.43 2.64
N ASN A 218 -6.69 13.02 3.27
CA ASN A 218 -6.07 14.25 2.83
C ASN A 218 -4.55 14.09 2.82
N ALA A 219 -3.93 14.34 1.67
CA ALA A 219 -2.49 14.15 1.45
C ALA A 219 -1.84 15.38 0.83
N CYS A 220 -0.56 15.58 1.12
CA CYS A 220 0.23 16.64 0.50
C CYS A 220 0.66 16.27 -0.93
N PHE A 221 0.50 17.23 -1.85
CA PHE A 221 1.06 17.21 -3.19
C PHE A 221 2.11 18.33 -3.29
N CYS A 222 3.30 17.98 -3.75
CA CYS A 222 4.49 18.79 -3.58
C CYS A 222 4.85 19.60 -4.83
N SER A 223 5.36 20.82 -4.60
CA SER A 223 5.91 21.65 -5.66
C SER A 223 7.13 21.00 -6.31
N PHE A 224 7.41 21.37 -7.56
CA PHE A 224 8.52 20.79 -8.34
C PHE A 224 9.85 20.80 -7.57
N GLY A 225 10.42 19.62 -7.37
CA GLY A 225 11.69 19.40 -6.66
C GLY A 225 11.59 19.22 -5.15
N PHE A 226 10.37 19.12 -4.62
CA PHE A 226 10.08 18.70 -3.25
C PHE A 226 9.26 17.42 -3.25
N TYR A 227 9.40 16.61 -2.19
CA TYR A 227 8.71 15.33 -2.03
C TYR A 227 8.61 14.92 -0.56
N GLY A 228 8.08 13.72 -0.32
CA GLY A 228 7.81 13.17 1.01
C GLY A 228 6.42 13.58 1.55
N ILE A 229 6.02 12.94 2.65
CA ILE A 229 4.66 13.01 3.23
C ILE A 229 4.11 14.44 3.46
N ASN A 230 4.99 15.41 3.72
CA ASN A 230 4.65 16.81 3.95
C ASN A 230 5.45 17.78 3.07
N CYS A 231 6.05 17.31 1.98
CA CYS A 231 6.85 18.11 1.04
C CYS A 231 8.09 18.78 1.64
N ALA A 232 8.59 18.30 2.79
CA ALA A 232 9.80 18.83 3.42
C ALA A 232 11.08 18.39 2.70
N GLN A 233 11.06 17.24 2.02
CA GLN A 233 12.25 16.64 1.46
C GLN A 233 12.59 17.24 0.09
N THR A 234 13.89 17.36 -0.19
CA THR A 234 14.43 17.83 -1.47
C THR A 234 15.83 17.27 -1.65
N MET A 235 16.29 17.17 -2.89
CA MET A 235 17.63 16.67 -3.18
C MET A 235 18.69 17.60 -2.58
N THR A 236 19.46 17.09 -1.62
CA THR A 236 20.38 17.89 -0.78
C THR A 236 21.46 18.60 -1.59
N LYS A 237 21.96 17.99 -2.67
CA LYS A 237 23.00 18.56 -3.54
C LYS A 237 22.64 18.39 -5.01
N LYS A 238 22.05 19.44 -5.59
CA LYS A 238 21.81 19.50 -7.04
C LYS A 238 23.15 19.57 -7.79
N PRO A 239 23.36 18.74 -8.83
CA PRO A 239 24.57 18.85 -9.63
C PRO A 239 24.58 20.23 -10.32
N THR A 240 25.74 20.88 -10.33
CA THR A 240 25.86 22.26 -10.84
C THR A 240 25.73 22.34 -12.35
N ASN A 241 26.11 21.29 -13.09
CA ASN A 241 26.07 21.20 -14.56
C ASN A 241 25.57 19.82 -15.02
N ASP A 242 24.40 19.36 -14.53
CA ASP A 242 23.82 18.13 -15.08
C ASP A 242 23.22 18.42 -16.48
N GLU A 243 23.81 17.85 -17.52
CA GLU A 243 23.30 17.96 -18.89
C GLU A 243 22.17 16.95 -19.17
N CYS A 244 21.88 16.05 -18.24
CA CYS A 244 20.92 14.97 -18.46
C CYS A 244 19.55 15.26 -17.86
N PHE A 245 19.46 15.93 -16.71
CA PHE A 245 18.20 16.25 -16.04
C PHE A 245 18.13 17.69 -15.55
N ASN A 246 16.95 18.30 -15.68
CA ASN A 246 16.66 19.64 -15.24
C ASN A 246 16.07 19.66 -13.83
N PHE A 247 16.87 20.02 -12.82
CA PHE A 247 16.45 20.08 -11.42
C PHE A 247 15.80 21.40 -11.00
N GLN A 248 15.50 22.29 -11.95
CA GLN A 248 15.05 23.66 -11.70
C GLN A 248 13.91 24.08 -12.65
N MET A 249 13.04 24.95 -12.14
CA MET A 249 12.05 25.67 -12.95
C MET A 249 12.62 27.04 -13.38
N PRO A 250 12.22 27.58 -14.56
CA PRO A 250 11.34 26.96 -15.55
C PRO A 250 12.02 25.84 -16.35
N LEU A 251 11.22 24.99 -17.00
CA LEU A 251 11.73 23.97 -17.90
C LEU A 251 12.50 24.60 -19.07
N LYS A 252 13.69 24.07 -19.39
CA LYS A 252 14.59 24.62 -20.40
C LYS A 252 14.58 23.78 -21.67
N LYS A 253 13.59 24.00 -22.55
CA LYS A 253 13.41 23.25 -23.81
C LYS A 253 14.59 23.33 -24.77
N GLU A 254 15.39 24.41 -24.69
CA GLU A 254 16.59 24.59 -25.51
C GLU A 254 17.74 23.65 -25.09
N THR A 255 17.81 23.30 -23.79
CA THR A 255 18.89 22.48 -23.22
C THR A 255 18.48 21.01 -23.08
N PHE A 256 17.21 20.75 -22.74
CA PHE A 256 16.70 19.41 -22.48
C PHE A 256 15.62 19.05 -23.51
N THR A 257 15.95 18.12 -24.41
CA THR A 257 15.13 17.82 -25.59
C THR A 257 13.80 17.16 -25.22
N ASN A 258 13.76 16.36 -24.15
CA ASN A 258 12.54 15.71 -23.70
C ASN A 258 11.82 16.64 -22.73
N TYR A 259 10.78 17.32 -23.24
CA TYR A 259 9.86 18.18 -22.49
C TYR A 259 10.50 19.38 -21.76
N GLY A 260 11.77 19.69 -22.01
CA GLY A 260 12.53 20.65 -21.19
C GLY A 260 12.95 20.10 -19.81
N LEU A 261 12.83 18.78 -19.61
CA LEU A 261 13.08 18.09 -18.35
C LEU A 261 14.33 17.20 -18.39
N PHE A 262 14.53 16.41 -19.45
CA PHE A 262 15.70 15.53 -19.52
C PHE A 262 16.21 15.33 -20.96
N ASN A 263 17.41 14.77 -21.08
CA ASN A 263 18.01 14.37 -22.35
C ASN A 263 18.08 12.84 -22.43
N SER A 264 17.18 12.22 -23.19
CA SER A 264 17.04 10.75 -23.28
C SER A 264 18.33 10.00 -23.66
N LYS A 265 19.28 10.65 -24.35
CA LYS A 265 20.59 10.07 -24.70
C LYS A 265 21.46 9.73 -23.48
N CYS A 266 21.25 10.39 -22.36
CA CYS A 266 21.96 10.10 -21.11
C CYS A 266 21.50 8.81 -20.42
N TYR A 267 20.38 8.23 -20.86
CA TYR A 267 19.72 7.16 -20.16
C TYR A 267 19.66 5.90 -21.01
N LYS A 268 19.72 4.75 -20.33
CA LYS A 268 19.29 3.49 -20.91
C LYS A 268 17.77 3.50 -21.02
N LYS A 269 17.25 3.24 -22.22
CA LYS A 269 15.82 3.22 -22.53
C LYS A 269 15.26 1.80 -22.40
N HIS A 270 14.17 1.66 -21.65
CA HIS A 270 13.43 0.41 -21.44
C HIS A 270 12.00 0.62 -21.91
N ILE A 271 11.65 0.00 -23.03
CA ILE A 271 10.33 0.16 -23.64
C ILE A 271 9.37 -0.78 -22.90
N LEU A 272 8.38 -0.22 -22.20
CA LEU A 272 7.32 -1.00 -21.58
C LEU A 272 6.28 -1.37 -22.65
N ASN A 273 5.80 -0.40 -23.43
CA ASN A 273 4.95 -0.67 -24.59
C ASN A 273 5.07 0.49 -25.60
N THR A 274 4.14 0.57 -26.56
CA THR A 274 4.16 1.61 -27.60
C THR A 274 4.12 3.04 -27.05
N ASP A 275 3.46 3.25 -25.92
CA ASP A 275 3.17 4.58 -25.37
C ASP A 275 3.87 4.89 -24.04
N ASN A 276 4.48 3.89 -23.39
CA ASN A 276 5.11 4.04 -22.07
C ASN A 276 6.56 3.52 -22.08
N VAL A 277 7.46 4.28 -21.46
CA VAL A 277 8.90 4.03 -21.43
C VAL A 277 9.46 4.32 -20.05
N VAL A 278 10.42 3.51 -19.61
CA VAL A 278 11.27 3.80 -18.44
C VAL A 278 12.68 4.12 -18.92
N TYR A 279 13.28 5.16 -18.36
CA TYR A 279 14.67 5.52 -18.58
C TYR A 279 15.46 5.31 -17.28
N SER A 280 16.67 4.80 -17.37
CA SER A 280 17.52 4.59 -16.19
C SER A 280 18.95 5.07 -16.43
N ARG A 281 19.57 5.65 -15.40
CA ARG A 281 21.03 5.84 -15.34
C ARG A 281 21.52 5.65 -13.91
N VAL A 282 22.78 5.23 -13.78
CA VAL A 282 23.45 5.14 -12.47
C VAL A 282 24.17 6.46 -12.21
N VAL A 283 23.99 7.03 -11.02
CA VAL A 283 24.63 8.27 -10.59
C VAL A 283 25.30 8.01 -9.24
N GLY A 284 26.62 7.78 -9.24
CA GLY A 284 27.30 7.34 -8.02
C GLY A 284 26.82 5.95 -7.59
N THR A 285 26.25 5.86 -6.40
CA THR A 285 25.65 4.64 -5.82
C THR A 285 24.13 4.55 -6.04
N GLU A 286 23.53 5.61 -6.59
CA GLU A 286 22.09 5.71 -6.79
C GLU A 286 21.66 5.30 -8.20
N LEU A 287 20.41 4.84 -8.30
CA LEU A 287 19.73 4.68 -9.57
C LEU A 287 18.77 5.86 -9.77
N GLU A 288 18.94 6.58 -10.89
CA GLU A 288 17.95 7.55 -11.34
C GLU A 288 17.04 6.90 -12.38
N LEU A 289 15.74 6.92 -12.10
CA LEU A 289 14.69 6.37 -12.96
C LEU A 289 13.76 7.47 -13.43
N ILE A 290 13.37 7.44 -14.71
CA ILE A 290 12.31 8.29 -15.26
C ILE A 290 11.23 7.39 -15.85
N ILE A 291 10.02 7.50 -15.32
CA ILE A 291 8.83 6.86 -15.85
C ILE A 291 8.12 7.89 -16.75
N ASP A 292 8.05 7.61 -18.04
CA ASP A 292 7.40 8.44 -19.05
C ASP A 292 6.21 7.67 -19.62
N TYR A 293 5.00 7.97 -19.15
CA TYR A 293 3.80 7.22 -19.51
C TYR A 293 2.71 8.12 -20.12
N LYS A 294 1.93 7.53 -21.02
CA LYS A 294 0.78 8.20 -21.61
C LYS A 294 -0.43 8.13 -20.70
N GLY A 295 -0.93 9.29 -20.35
CA GLY A 295 -2.06 9.50 -19.47
C GLY A 295 -1.66 10.36 -18.28
N THR A 296 -2.69 10.74 -17.55
CA THR A 296 -2.59 11.83 -16.56
C THR A 296 -3.23 11.49 -15.22
N SER A 297 -3.16 10.21 -14.89
CA SER A 297 -3.67 9.59 -13.67
C SER A 297 -2.48 9.36 -12.71
N TRP A 298 -2.36 8.15 -12.17
CA TRP A 298 -1.20 7.69 -11.42
C TRP A 298 -0.39 6.66 -12.23
N VAL A 299 0.86 6.45 -11.81
CA VAL A 299 1.76 5.39 -12.29
C VAL A 299 2.44 4.71 -11.13
N ALA A 300 2.76 3.45 -11.31
CA ALA A 300 3.56 2.70 -10.36
C ALA A 300 4.63 1.87 -11.07
N LEU A 301 5.79 1.77 -10.42
CA LEU A 301 6.87 0.87 -10.78
C LEU A 301 7.27 0.13 -9.52
N GLY A 302 7.25 -1.20 -9.58
CA GLY A 302 7.66 -2.03 -8.46
C GLY A 302 8.63 -3.11 -8.85
N TRP A 303 9.38 -3.61 -7.88
CA TRP A 303 10.39 -4.62 -8.09
C TRP A 303 10.66 -5.48 -6.85
N ARG A 304 11.36 -6.58 -7.10
CA ARG A 304 11.94 -7.45 -6.07
C ARG A 304 13.05 -8.31 -6.67
N PRO A 305 14.00 -8.83 -5.87
CA PRO A 305 14.94 -9.84 -6.35
C PRO A 305 14.20 -11.10 -6.81
N LEU A 306 14.60 -11.69 -7.94
CA LEU A 306 13.94 -12.91 -8.46
C LEU A 306 14.01 -14.09 -7.47
N GLY A 307 15.06 -14.15 -6.65
CA GLY A 307 15.29 -15.20 -5.65
C GLY A 307 14.92 -14.82 -4.22
N ILE A 308 14.08 -13.79 -4.03
CA ILE A 308 13.70 -13.37 -2.67
C ILE A 308 13.03 -14.51 -1.90
N ASN A 309 13.36 -14.63 -0.62
CA ASN A 309 12.77 -15.64 0.24
C ASN A 309 11.28 -15.34 0.47
N LYS A 310 10.43 -16.36 0.41
CA LYS A 310 8.98 -16.28 0.67
C LYS A 310 8.63 -15.71 2.05
N SER A 311 9.60 -15.67 2.96
CA SER A 311 9.51 -14.99 4.26
C SER A 311 9.27 -13.48 4.15
N CYS A 312 9.46 -12.86 2.98
CA CYS A 312 9.07 -11.46 2.72
C CYS A 312 7.56 -11.19 2.92
N ARG A 313 6.75 -12.26 2.91
CA ARG A 313 5.33 -12.23 3.24
C ARG A 313 5.07 -12.31 4.75
N LEU A 314 6.08 -12.29 5.60
CA LEU A 314 5.88 -12.28 7.05
C LEU A 314 5.62 -10.83 7.49
N PHE A 315 4.63 -10.62 8.36
CA PHE A 315 4.49 -9.38 9.11
C PHE A 315 5.78 -9.09 9.90
N PRO A 316 6.17 -7.81 10.04
CA PRO A 316 7.25 -7.41 10.94
C PRO A 316 6.95 -7.85 12.39
N ASP A 317 7.95 -7.78 13.26
CA ASP A 317 7.80 -8.14 14.68
C ASP A 317 6.79 -7.20 15.37
N LEU A 318 5.52 -7.59 15.34
CA LEU A 318 4.41 -6.87 15.96
C LEU A 318 4.56 -6.72 17.50
N GLU A 319 5.59 -7.32 18.10
CA GLU A 319 5.86 -7.31 19.54
C GLU A 319 6.86 -6.23 19.97
N ASN A 320 7.70 -5.70 19.06
CA ASN A 320 8.86 -4.84 19.40
C ASN A 320 9.00 -3.55 18.55
N ILE A 321 8.00 -3.16 17.75
CA ILE A 321 7.95 -2.01 16.81
C ILE A 321 8.56 -0.69 17.37
N LYS A 322 8.64 -0.49 18.69
CA LYS A 322 9.18 0.74 19.32
C LYS A 322 10.57 0.66 19.94
N TRP A 323 11.07 -0.53 20.31
CA TRP A 323 12.32 -0.60 21.08
C TRP A 323 13.53 -0.10 20.29
N LYS A 324 13.54 -0.24 18.95
CA LYS A 324 14.64 0.24 18.11
C LYS A 324 14.66 1.76 17.92
N ARG A 325 13.50 2.40 17.65
CA ARG A 325 13.44 3.86 17.42
C ARG A 325 13.79 4.69 18.66
N ASP A 326 13.44 4.24 19.87
CA ASP A 326 13.76 4.98 21.10
C ASP A 326 15.25 4.90 21.47
N VAL A 327 15.97 3.87 20.98
CA VAL A 327 17.42 3.74 21.14
C VAL A 327 18.14 4.64 20.13
N GLU A 328 17.70 4.67 18.87
CA GLU A 328 18.28 5.53 17.82
C GLU A 328 18.05 7.02 18.09
N ASN A 329 16.85 7.41 18.54
CA ASN A 329 16.55 8.81 18.89
C ASN A 329 17.32 9.32 20.12
N LYS A 330 17.74 8.43 21.03
CA LYS A 330 18.59 8.81 22.17
C LYS A 330 20.06 8.95 21.78
N THR A 331 20.55 8.21 20.79
CA THR A 331 21.92 8.33 20.30
C THR A 331 22.14 9.53 19.36
N SER A 332 21.07 10.04 18.73
CA SER A 332 21.16 11.14 17.75
C SER A 332 21.08 12.55 18.36
N PHE A 333 20.83 12.69 19.67
CA PHE A 333 20.66 13.99 20.32
C PHE A 333 21.86 14.52 21.13
N ASN A 334 22.98 13.78 21.21
CA ASN A 334 24.19 14.23 21.93
C ASN A 334 25.46 14.16 21.06
N LYS A 335 25.45 14.80 19.88
CA LYS A 335 26.66 14.98 19.07
C LYS A 335 27.00 16.45 18.84
N THR A 336 27.03 17.20 19.93
CA THR A 336 27.75 18.48 20.02
C THR A 336 28.17 18.68 21.46
N GLU A 337 29.35 18.18 21.81
CA GLU A 337 30.26 18.87 22.74
C GLU A 337 31.63 18.20 22.70
N SER A 338 32.63 19.02 22.44
CA SER A 338 34.05 18.71 22.51
C SER A 338 34.43 18.33 23.94
N VAL A 339 34.99 17.14 24.13
CA VAL A 339 35.60 16.77 25.43
C VAL A 339 37.04 16.33 25.20
N LYS A 340 37.93 17.07 25.88
CA LYS A 340 39.36 16.82 26.05
C LYS A 340 39.58 15.57 26.90
N GLU A 341 40.68 14.87 26.64
CA GLU A 341 41.21 13.80 27.49
C GLU A 341 41.41 14.26 28.94
N SER A 342 40.89 13.49 29.91
CA SER A 342 41.66 13.04 31.08
C SER A 342 40.91 12.00 31.92
N ASP A 343 41.58 10.87 32.13
CA ASP A 343 41.65 10.00 33.31
C ASP A 343 40.44 9.22 33.87
N ASN A 344 40.61 7.90 33.77
CA ASN A 344 40.37 6.82 34.75
C ASN A 344 39.05 6.82 35.54
N ASP A 345 38.13 5.95 35.11
CA ASP A 345 37.48 5.04 36.04
C ASP A 345 37.14 3.69 35.37
N LYS A 346 37.47 2.60 36.07
CA LYS A 346 37.29 1.22 35.62
C LYS A 346 35.83 0.82 35.81
N ILE A 347 35.13 0.53 34.72
CA ILE A 347 33.81 -0.13 34.75
C ILE A 347 33.99 -1.56 34.22
N GLU A 348 33.68 -2.55 35.06
CA GLU A 348 33.67 -3.97 34.69
C GLU A 348 32.63 -4.26 33.60
N PRO A 349 32.85 -5.29 32.74
CA PRO A 349 31.95 -5.57 31.63
C PRO A 349 30.60 -6.08 32.14
N PHE A 350 29.53 -5.31 31.90
CA PHE A 350 28.18 -5.83 32.01
C PHE A 350 28.00 -6.87 30.90
N ASP A 351 27.92 -8.14 31.29
CA ASP A 351 27.58 -9.28 30.43
C ASP A 351 26.24 -9.02 29.72
N LEU A 352 26.30 -8.52 28.49
CA LEU A 352 25.18 -8.52 27.57
C LEU A 352 24.92 -9.98 27.17
N LYS A 353 24.00 -10.64 27.87
CA LYS A 353 23.43 -11.89 27.36
C LYS A 353 22.84 -11.62 25.98
N PRO A 354 23.05 -12.52 24.99
CA PRO A 354 22.46 -12.35 23.67
C PRO A 354 20.94 -12.26 23.83
N VAL A 355 20.35 -11.16 23.35
CA VAL A 355 18.91 -11.04 23.20
C VAL A 355 18.48 -12.19 22.31
N GLN A 356 17.68 -13.12 22.84
CA GLN A 356 17.09 -14.18 22.04
C GLN A 356 16.33 -13.52 20.89
N LYS A 357 16.75 -13.83 19.66
CA LYS A 357 16.03 -13.44 18.44
C LYS A 357 14.60 -13.95 18.62
N ALA A 358 13.61 -13.05 18.64
CA ALA A 358 12.21 -13.43 18.72
C ALA A 358 11.93 -14.49 17.63
N GLU A 359 11.38 -15.64 18.01
CA GLU A 359 11.02 -16.67 17.04
C GLU A 359 9.88 -16.11 16.17
N GLU A 360 10.13 -15.99 14.87
CA GLU A 360 9.10 -15.59 13.91
C GLU A 360 7.89 -16.54 14.02
N PRO A 361 6.65 -16.04 14.10
CA PRO A 361 5.48 -16.89 14.24
C PRO A 361 5.36 -17.82 13.02
N LYS A 362 5.32 -19.13 13.26
CA LYS A 362 5.36 -20.20 12.23
C LYS A 362 4.35 -20.05 11.10
N ASN A 363 3.25 -19.31 11.29
CA ASN A 363 2.19 -19.16 10.29
C ASN A 363 1.74 -17.71 10.01
N ASN A 364 2.25 -16.70 10.71
CA ASN A 364 2.10 -15.25 10.48
C ASN A 364 0.88 -14.76 9.65
N GLY A 365 -0.33 -15.21 10.00
CA GLY A 365 -1.58 -14.86 9.31
C GLY A 365 -1.92 -15.61 8.01
N PHE A 366 -1.04 -16.45 7.48
CA PHE A 366 -1.28 -17.32 6.32
C PHE A 366 -1.51 -18.80 6.71
N LEU A 367 -2.24 -19.52 5.87
CA LEU A 367 -2.31 -20.98 5.89
C LEU A 367 -0.98 -21.57 5.37
N LEU A 368 -0.64 -22.78 5.85
CA LEU A 368 0.65 -23.41 5.52
C LEU A 368 0.85 -23.60 4.00
N ASN A 369 -0.19 -24.04 3.30
CA ASN A 369 -0.19 -24.17 1.85
C ASN A 369 0.09 -22.83 1.13
N ALA A 370 -0.43 -21.72 1.64
CA ALA A 370 -0.19 -20.39 1.08
C ALA A 370 1.25 -19.92 1.33
N LEU A 371 1.81 -20.24 2.50
CA LEU A 371 3.22 -19.96 2.82
C LEU A 371 4.20 -20.76 1.96
N GLU A 372 3.84 -22.00 1.61
CA GLU A 372 4.66 -22.87 0.77
C GLU A 372 4.48 -22.59 -0.73
N ALA A 373 3.36 -21.98 -1.15
CA ALA A 373 3.11 -21.62 -2.55
C ALA A 373 4.18 -20.67 -3.13
N GLU A 374 4.34 -20.70 -4.45
CA GLU A 374 5.18 -19.73 -5.16
C GLU A 374 4.64 -18.31 -5.00
N LEU A 375 5.55 -17.33 -5.08
CA LEU A 375 5.19 -15.93 -4.95
C LEU A 375 4.40 -15.47 -6.16
N HIS A 376 3.23 -14.89 -5.92
CA HIS A 376 2.50 -14.18 -6.95
C HIS A 376 3.32 -12.95 -7.43
N PRO A 377 3.16 -12.50 -8.69
CA PRO A 377 3.76 -11.27 -9.18
C PRO A 377 3.58 -10.01 -8.33
N MET A 378 2.52 -9.95 -7.52
CA MET A 378 2.23 -8.80 -6.65
C MET A 378 2.75 -8.97 -5.22
N ASP A 379 3.20 -10.17 -4.85
CA ASP A 379 3.73 -10.42 -3.51
C ASP A 379 5.10 -9.75 -3.37
N CYS A 380 5.49 -9.38 -2.15
CA CYS A 380 6.81 -8.88 -1.78
C CYS A 380 7.44 -7.92 -2.79
N SER A 381 6.70 -6.87 -3.15
CA SER A 381 7.15 -5.91 -4.14
C SER A 381 7.32 -4.56 -3.46
N ASP A 382 8.53 -4.04 -3.53
CA ASP A 382 8.85 -2.63 -3.32
C ASP A 382 8.27 -1.86 -4.51
N ILE A 383 7.52 -0.79 -4.27
CA ILE A 383 6.67 -0.12 -5.26
C ILE A 383 6.72 1.40 -5.02
N ILE A 384 7.24 2.11 -6.00
CA ILE A 384 7.05 3.55 -6.12
C ILE A 384 5.73 3.82 -6.84
N THR A 385 4.85 4.60 -6.21
CA THR A 385 3.64 5.15 -6.84
C THR A 385 3.77 6.65 -6.98
N ALA A 386 3.26 7.21 -8.09
CA ALA A 386 3.28 8.65 -8.31
C ALA A 386 2.04 9.14 -9.06
N SER A 387 1.57 10.33 -8.71
CA SER A 387 0.53 11.07 -9.42
C SER A 387 0.85 12.56 -9.42
N ILE A 388 0.30 13.28 -10.40
CA ILE A 388 0.49 14.71 -10.54
C ILE A 388 -0.88 15.35 -10.68
N VAL A 389 -1.19 16.29 -9.78
CA VAL A 389 -2.47 17.00 -9.77
C VAL A 389 -2.17 18.49 -9.75
N ASP A 390 -2.70 19.22 -10.73
CA ASP A 390 -2.49 20.67 -10.89
C ASP A 390 -1.01 21.12 -10.85
N GLY A 391 -0.11 20.26 -11.35
CA GLY A 391 1.33 20.50 -11.37
C GLY A 391 2.08 20.17 -10.09
N TYR A 392 1.41 19.64 -9.07
CA TYR A 392 2.01 19.19 -7.82
C TYR A 392 2.17 17.67 -7.82
N LEU A 393 3.35 17.18 -7.43
CA LEU A 393 3.70 15.77 -7.40
C LEU A 393 3.33 15.15 -6.05
N ARG A 394 2.63 14.02 -6.08
CA ARG A 394 2.62 13.07 -4.97
C ARG A 394 3.36 11.82 -5.41
N ILE A 395 4.41 11.46 -4.70
CA ILE A 395 5.19 10.23 -4.89
C ILE A 395 5.28 9.53 -3.54
N ASN A 396 5.09 8.21 -3.52
CA ASN A 396 5.16 7.43 -2.30
C ASN A 396 6.05 6.22 -2.53
N ASP A 397 6.93 5.99 -1.58
CA ASP A 397 7.64 4.74 -1.38
C ASP A 397 6.77 3.76 -0.57
N MET A 398 6.52 2.60 -1.15
CA MET A 398 5.48 1.68 -0.68
C MET A 398 5.88 0.23 -0.87
N TYR A 399 5.36 -0.62 0.00
CA TYR A 399 5.57 -2.05 -0.08
C TYR A 399 4.26 -2.81 -0.17
N SER A 400 4.25 -3.83 -1.02
CA SER A 400 3.19 -4.83 -1.10
C SER A 400 3.70 -6.15 -0.59
N ARG A 401 3.32 -6.50 0.64
CA ARG A 401 3.61 -7.81 1.25
C ARG A 401 3.00 -8.95 0.44
N ASP A 402 1.74 -8.80 0.06
CA ASP A 402 0.96 -9.79 -0.67
C ASP A 402 0.19 -9.10 -1.79
N ARG A 403 -1.01 -9.56 -2.13
CA ARG A 403 -1.82 -8.97 -3.20
C ARG A 403 -2.66 -7.77 -2.74
N SER A 404 -2.47 -7.31 -1.50
CA SER A 404 -3.08 -6.09 -0.96
C SER A 404 -2.60 -4.85 -1.70
N THR A 405 -3.39 -3.79 -1.62
CA THR A 405 -2.93 -2.46 -2.05
C THR A 405 -1.65 -2.13 -1.30
N PRO A 406 -0.59 -1.65 -1.98
CA PRO A 406 0.66 -1.26 -1.33
C PRO A 406 0.38 -0.25 -0.22
N LEU A 407 1.10 -0.37 0.88
CA LEU A 407 1.07 0.60 1.97
C LEU A 407 2.43 1.29 2.03
N SER A 408 2.47 2.53 2.53
CA SER A 408 3.75 3.22 2.75
C SER A 408 4.67 2.35 3.61
N ASP A 409 5.96 2.40 3.32
CA ASP A 409 7.00 1.62 4.00
C ASP A 409 7.00 1.77 5.52
N THR A 410 6.60 2.95 6.00
CA THR A 410 6.41 3.22 7.43
C THR A 410 5.41 2.28 8.12
N TRP A 411 4.47 1.66 7.38
CA TRP A 411 3.55 0.63 7.88
C TRP A 411 4.23 -0.75 8.07
N PHE A 412 5.39 -0.96 7.45
CA PHE A 412 6.18 -2.18 7.50
C PHE A 412 7.54 -2.00 8.19
N GLU A 413 7.68 -0.95 9.02
CA GLU A 413 8.92 -0.56 9.71
C GLU A 413 10.05 -0.07 8.81
N GLY A 414 9.80 0.15 7.52
CA GLY A 414 10.74 0.83 6.64
C GLY A 414 10.61 2.34 6.68
N GLU A 415 11.45 2.98 5.89
CA GLU A 415 11.53 4.43 5.75
C GLU A 415 11.26 4.87 4.30
N GLU A 416 11.34 6.17 4.05
CA GLU A 416 11.26 6.72 2.69
C GLU A 416 12.67 6.69 2.10
N SER A 417 12.88 5.85 1.07
CA SER A 417 14.19 5.60 0.46
C SER A 417 14.57 6.61 -0.64
N LEU A 418 13.63 7.46 -1.06
CA LEU A 418 13.88 8.40 -2.14
C LEU A 418 14.83 9.51 -1.71
N THR A 419 15.84 9.78 -2.54
CA THR A 419 16.80 10.88 -2.34
C THR A 419 16.49 12.08 -3.21
N ALA A 420 15.70 11.88 -4.26
CA ALA A 420 15.19 12.92 -5.14
C ALA A 420 13.90 12.47 -5.82
N ALA A 421 12.95 13.40 -6.00
CA ALA A 421 11.80 13.17 -6.87
C ALA A 421 11.31 14.44 -7.56
N TYR A 422 10.89 14.27 -8.81
CA TYR A 422 10.45 15.33 -9.71
C TYR A 422 9.35 14.79 -10.61
N GLY A 423 8.36 15.63 -10.95
CA GLY A 423 7.30 15.22 -11.85
C GLY A 423 6.70 16.39 -12.60
N ILE A 424 6.31 16.14 -13.84
CA ILE A 424 5.49 17.06 -14.63
C ILE A 424 4.38 16.31 -15.37
N GLU A 425 3.27 17.00 -15.60
CA GLU A 425 2.28 16.63 -16.60
C GLU A 425 2.47 17.51 -17.85
N VAL A 426 2.61 16.89 -19.01
CA VAL A 426 2.85 17.58 -20.28
C VAL A 426 2.19 16.82 -21.42
N GLU A 427 1.34 17.50 -22.19
CA GLU A 427 0.70 16.94 -23.39
C GLU A 427 -0.05 15.61 -23.14
N GLY A 428 -0.75 15.51 -21.99
CA GLY A 428 -1.48 14.30 -21.60
C GLY A 428 -0.57 13.13 -21.22
N ARG A 429 0.68 13.42 -20.84
CA ARG A 429 1.64 12.46 -20.31
C ARG A 429 2.07 12.90 -18.92
N THR A 430 2.24 11.94 -18.05
CA THR A 430 2.87 12.14 -16.75
C THR A 430 4.28 11.56 -16.79
N VAL A 431 5.25 12.41 -16.46
CA VAL A 431 6.67 12.10 -16.46
C VAL A 431 7.19 12.28 -15.06
N VAL A 432 7.64 11.19 -14.43
CA VAL A 432 8.11 11.18 -13.04
C VAL A 432 9.55 10.68 -13.01
N MET A 433 10.42 11.44 -12.37
CA MET A 433 11.79 11.04 -12.07
C MET A 433 11.94 10.84 -10.57
N PHE A 434 12.62 9.76 -10.17
CA PHE A 434 13.07 9.59 -8.79
C PHE A 434 14.47 9.00 -8.73
N ARG A 435 15.12 9.17 -7.58
CA ARG A 435 16.41 8.57 -7.22
C ARG A 435 16.32 7.84 -5.90
N ARG A 436 17.05 6.74 -5.79
CA ARG A 436 17.27 5.99 -4.55
C ARG A 436 18.58 5.20 -4.62
N GLU A 437 19.05 4.72 -3.48
CA GLU A 437 20.26 3.91 -3.41
C GLU A 437 20.04 2.53 -4.05
N ILE A 438 21.05 2.03 -4.77
CA ILE A 438 20.95 0.73 -5.47
C ILE A 438 20.94 -0.44 -4.49
N SER A 439 21.74 -0.33 -3.43
CA SER A 439 21.99 -1.39 -2.45
C SER A 439 21.18 -1.21 -1.17
N GLU A 440 20.08 -0.47 -1.23
CA GLU A 440 19.19 -0.23 -0.11
C GLU A 440 18.47 -1.52 0.28
N ILE A 441 18.51 -1.86 1.56
CA ILE A 441 17.93 -3.08 2.10
C ILE A 441 17.30 -2.74 3.45
N GLU A 442 15.98 -2.63 3.45
CA GLU A 442 15.14 -2.50 4.63
C GLU A 442 14.06 -3.61 4.60
N PRO A 443 13.22 -3.77 5.65
CA PRO A 443 12.16 -4.78 5.62
C PRO A 443 11.18 -4.64 4.45
N SER A 444 10.95 -3.41 3.99
CA SER A 444 10.08 -3.06 2.85
C SER A 444 10.85 -2.74 1.56
N ASP A 445 12.10 -2.28 1.68
CA ASP A 445 12.94 -1.96 0.54
C ASP A 445 13.68 -3.15 -0.03
N HIS A 446 13.76 -3.19 -1.36
CA HIS A 446 14.43 -4.25 -2.08
C HIS A 446 15.58 -3.73 -2.95
N PRO A 447 16.77 -4.37 -2.91
CA PRO A 447 17.90 -3.88 -3.66
C PRO A 447 17.65 -4.02 -5.17
N LEU A 448 18.01 -2.98 -5.91
CA LEU A 448 17.94 -2.94 -7.37
C LEU A 448 19.10 -3.69 -8.05
N GLY A 449 20.06 -4.16 -7.25
CA GLY A 449 21.16 -5.03 -7.66
C GLY A 449 22.16 -5.32 -6.53
N PRO A 450 23.19 -6.14 -6.79
CA PRO A 450 23.46 -6.85 -8.04
C PRO A 450 22.52 -8.06 -8.24
N GLY A 451 22.28 -8.42 -9.50
CA GLY A 451 21.50 -9.63 -9.86
C GLY A 451 20.27 -9.32 -10.70
N LYS A 452 19.47 -10.37 -10.96
CA LYS A 452 18.22 -10.24 -11.71
C LYS A 452 17.09 -9.86 -10.76
N ILE A 453 16.39 -8.79 -11.11
CA ILE A 453 15.17 -8.37 -10.42
C ILE A 453 13.95 -8.69 -11.28
N PHE A 454 12.85 -8.93 -10.60
CA PHE A 454 11.51 -8.95 -11.15
C PHE A 454 10.95 -7.54 -11.10
N VAL A 455 10.30 -7.08 -12.17
CA VAL A 455 9.72 -5.73 -12.27
C VAL A 455 8.25 -5.83 -12.66
N ILE A 456 7.41 -5.09 -11.95
CA ILE A 456 6.01 -4.83 -12.28
C ILE A 456 5.82 -3.34 -12.54
N TYR A 457 4.85 -3.01 -13.38
CA TYR A 457 4.44 -1.63 -13.58
C TYR A 457 2.93 -1.58 -13.77
N SER A 458 2.34 -0.46 -13.41
CA SER A 458 0.92 -0.20 -13.62
C SER A 458 0.68 1.29 -13.78
N LYS A 459 -0.48 1.64 -14.32
CA LYS A 459 -0.93 3.03 -14.41
C LYS A 459 -2.44 3.08 -14.26
N GLY A 460 -2.95 4.22 -13.80
CA GLY A 460 -4.37 4.41 -13.65
C GLY A 460 -5.10 4.50 -15.00
N ILE A 461 -6.41 4.28 -14.93
CA ILE A 461 -7.29 4.19 -16.09
C ILE A 461 -7.93 5.55 -16.33
N GLU A 462 -7.87 6.02 -17.58
CA GLU A 462 -8.49 7.29 -17.96
C GLU A 462 -9.98 7.16 -18.29
N LYS A 463 -10.73 8.25 -18.15
CA LYS A 463 -12.16 8.30 -18.47
C LYS A 463 -12.38 8.01 -19.95
N GLY A 464 -13.12 6.95 -20.27
CA GLY A 464 -13.37 6.50 -21.64
C GLY A 464 -12.28 5.61 -22.25
N ALA A 465 -11.25 5.23 -21.48
CA ALA A 465 -10.31 4.21 -21.91
C ALA A 465 -11.03 2.86 -22.04
N ASP A 466 -10.92 2.28 -23.22
CA ASP A 466 -11.52 0.99 -23.54
C ASP A 466 -10.82 -0.10 -22.70
N MET A 467 -11.51 -0.63 -21.68
CA MET A 467 -11.03 -1.79 -20.89
C MET A 467 -10.90 -3.06 -21.76
N ASN A 468 -11.29 -2.98 -23.04
CA ASN A 468 -11.40 -4.07 -23.99
C ASN A 468 -10.08 -4.45 -24.72
N ALA A 469 -8.90 -4.00 -24.25
CA ALA A 469 -7.65 -4.68 -24.60
C ALA A 469 -7.56 -6.05 -23.86
N GLY A 470 -8.52 -6.95 -24.15
CA GLY A 470 -8.55 -8.33 -23.69
C GLY A 470 -9.84 -8.79 -23.00
N ARG A 471 -10.81 -7.92 -22.69
CA ARG A 471 -12.09 -8.31 -22.06
C ARG A 471 -13.22 -7.45 -22.57
N ASN A 472 -14.25 -8.03 -23.20
CA ASN A 472 -15.52 -7.34 -23.47
C ASN A 472 -16.22 -7.00 -22.14
N VAL A 473 -15.90 -5.85 -21.56
CA VAL A 473 -16.58 -5.30 -20.40
C VAL A 473 -17.49 -4.17 -20.88
N THR A 474 -18.79 -4.43 -20.95
CA THR A 474 -19.78 -3.35 -20.91
C THR A 474 -19.80 -2.79 -19.50
N VAL A 475 -19.15 -1.64 -19.31
CA VAL A 475 -19.32 -0.81 -18.12
C VAL A 475 -20.80 -0.41 -18.08
N ASN A 476 -21.59 -1.03 -17.19
CA ASN A 476 -22.92 -0.49 -16.91
C ASN A 476 -22.75 0.89 -16.27
N GLU A 477 -23.59 1.82 -16.69
CA GLU A 477 -23.60 3.28 -16.44
C GLU A 477 -23.64 3.73 -14.95
N GLY A 478 -23.36 2.85 -13.99
CA GLY A 478 -23.40 3.12 -12.54
C GLY A 478 -22.07 3.08 -11.79
N MET A 479 -21.00 2.53 -12.37
CA MET A 479 -19.66 2.58 -11.75
C MET A 479 -18.90 3.78 -12.33
N GLN A 480 -19.18 4.96 -11.80
CA GLN A 480 -18.39 6.13 -12.14
C GLN A 480 -16.94 5.85 -11.73
N VAL A 481 -16.05 5.70 -12.71
CA VAL A 481 -14.60 5.95 -12.51
C VAL A 481 -14.49 7.45 -12.28
N GLU A 482 -14.94 7.90 -11.11
CA GLU A 482 -15.28 9.30 -10.88
C GLU A 482 -14.05 10.14 -10.54
N ASN A 483 -12.91 9.49 -10.24
CA ASN A 483 -11.67 10.18 -9.89
C ASN A 483 -10.48 9.54 -10.59
N LYS A 484 -9.86 10.34 -11.47
CA LYS A 484 -8.72 9.98 -12.30
C LYS A 484 -7.51 9.53 -11.49
N ASP A 485 -7.29 10.07 -10.29
CA ASP A 485 -6.03 9.91 -9.53
C ASP A 485 -6.12 8.95 -8.33
N VAL A 486 -7.13 8.08 -8.32
CA VAL A 486 -7.28 7.07 -7.25
C VAL A 486 -6.48 5.82 -7.59
N LEU A 487 -5.56 5.45 -6.70
CA LEU A 487 -4.78 4.22 -6.78
C LEU A 487 -5.70 3.00 -6.59
N ASN A 488 -6.06 2.37 -7.70
CA ASN A 488 -6.77 1.09 -7.72
C ASN A 488 -5.76 -0.01 -8.05
N TYR A 489 -5.19 -0.65 -7.03
CA TYR A 489 -4.18 -1.69 -7.21
C TYR A 489 -4.83 -3.03 -7.57
N HIS A 490 -4.63 -3.50 -8.80
CA HIS A 490 -5.21 -4.76 -9.28
C HIS A 490 -4.35 -5.43 -10.34
N GLY A 491 -4.24 -6.76 -10.29
CA GLY A 491 -3.55 -7.55 -11.30
C GLY A 491 -4.45 -7.95 -12.46
N SER A 492 -4.04 -7.67 -13.71
CA SER A 492 -4.77 -8.15 -14.87
C SER A 492 -4.66 -9.68 -14.98
N MET A 493 -5.78 -10.36 -14.74
CA MET A 493 -5.89 -11.80 -14.98
C MET A 493 -6.02 -12.04 -16.48
N SER A 494 -4.90 -12.25 -17.15
CA SER A 494 -4.89 -13.05 -18.36
C SER A 494 -3.84 -14.15 -18.16
N LEU A 495 -4.35 -15.37 -17.97
CA LEU A 495 -3.57 -16.61 -17.86
C LEU A 495 -2.79 -16.95 -19.16
N THR A 496 -2.72 -16.02 -20.12
CA THR A 496 -1.96 -16.15 -21.37
C THR A 496 -1.25 -14.87 -21.79
N GLN A 497 -1.28 -13.82 -20.98
CA GLN A 497 -0.68 -12.51 -21.27
C GLN A 497 -0.73 -11.67 -19.99
N TYR A 498 0.20 -11.91 -19.09
CA TYR A 498 0.65 -10.82 -18.25
C TYR A 498 1.17 -9.76 -19.22
N HIS A 499 0.62 -8.55 -19.25
CA HIS A 499 1.41 -7.39 -19.66
C HIS A 499 2.37 -7.00 -18.52
N VAL A 500 2.93 -7.99 -17.82
CA VAL A 500 4.23 -7.93 -17.20
C VAL A 500 5.18 -8.12 -18.37
N PHE A 501 5.73 -7.01 -18.87
CA PHE A 501 6.94 -7.16 -19.66
C PHE A 501 7.98 -7.69 -18.69
N ILE A 502 8.26 -9.00 -18.79
CA ILE A 502 9.51 -9.58 -18.32
C ILE A 502 10.57 -8.94 -19.22
N VAL A 503 11.00 -7.73 -18.86
CA VAL A 503 12.23 -7.22 -19.43
C VAL A 503 13.33 -7.97 -18.69
N TYR A 504 13.88 -9.00 -19.34
CA TYR A 504 15.24 -9.46 -19.04
C TYR A 504 16.20 -8.34 -19.42
N SER A 505 16.13 -7.23 -18.70
CA SER A 505 17.11 -6.17 -18.77
C SER A 505 17.63 -6.02 -17.36
N CYS A 506 18.84 -6.53 -17.17
CA CYS A 506 19.79 -5.94 -16.24
C CYS A 506 19.68 -4.41 -16.35
N LEU A 507 18.99 -3.78 -15.40
CA LEU A 507 19.02 -2.33 -15.22
C LEU A 507 20.46 -1.89 -14.87
N ILE A 508 21.23 -2.82 -14.28
CA ILE A 508 22.63 -2.69 -13.96
C ILE A 508 23.37 -3.85 -14.63
N SER A 509 24.42 -3.54 -15.39
CA SER A 509 25.26 -4.52 -16.09
C SER A 509 25.67 -5.68 -15.17
N CYS A 510 25.13 -6.88 -15.38
CA CYS A 510 25.79 -8.10 -14.91
C CYS A 510 26.96 -8.34 -15.86
N ASN A 511 28.17 -8.10 -15.36
CA ASN A 511 29.41 -8.35 -16.09
C ASN A 511 29.58 -9.87 -16.24
N GLU A 512 29.04 -10.46 -17.30
CA GLU A 512 29.25 -11.87 -17.66
C GLU A 512 30.64 -12.04 -18.28
N THR A 513 31.64 -12.36 -17.44
CA THR A 513 32.78 -13.17 -17.88
C THR A 513 32.66 -14.54 -17.25
N MET A 514 31.74 -15.37 -17.77
CA MET A 514 31.86 -16.82 -17.74
C MET A 514 31.02 -17.43 -18.86
N GLN A 515 31.72 -18.11 -19.77
CA GLN A 515 31.22 -18.79 -20.97
C GLN A 515 30.33 -20.02 -20.65
N PRO A 516 29.61 -20.58 -21.65
CA PRO A 516 28.38 -21.33 -21.44
C PRO A 516 28.63 -22.78 -21.06
N VAL A 517 27.77 -23.33 -20.21
CA VAL A 517 27.57 -24.79 -20.10
C VAL A 517 26.18 -25.13 -20.60
N GLN A 518 26.16 -26.09 -21.53
CA GLN A 518 25.03 -26.53 -22.33
C GLN A 518 23.94 -27.27 -21.51
N SER A 519 22.69 -27.10 -21.99
CA SER A 519 21.57 -28.07 -22.08
C SER A 519 21.30 -29.09 -20.96
N VAL A 520 20.08 -29.02 -20.39
CA VAL A 520 19.19 -30.18 -20.07
C VAL A 520 17.73 -29.66 -20.12
N SER A 521 17.04 -29.78 -21.26
CA SER A 521 15.94 -30.72 -21.55
C SER A 521 14.84 -30.90 -20.48
N SER A 522 13.62 -30.54 -20.86
CA SER A 522 12.32 -31.18 -20.57
C SER A 522 11.92 -31.48 -19.11
N LEU A 523 10.86 -30.81 -18.64
CA LEU A 523 9.83 -31.41 -17.79
C LEU A 523 8.48 -30.85 -18.24
N GLN A 524 7.74 -31.59 -19.07
CA GLN A 524 6.64 -32.49 -18.67
C GLN A 524 5.50 -31.77 -17.94
N VAL A 525 4.57 -31.29 -18.76
CA VAL A 525 3.17 -31.02 -18.41
C VAL A 525 2.48 -32.36 -18.21
N PHE A 526 1.83 -32.58 -17.05
CA PHE A 526 0.66 -33.46 -16.86
C PHE A 526 0.17 -33.34 -15.40
N PRO A 527 -1.11 -33.66 -15.16
CA PRO A 527 -2.34 -33.02 -15.63
C PRO A 527 -2.88 -31.97 -14.65
#